data_AF-A0A183HS09-F1
#
_entry.id   AF-A0A183HS09-F1
#
_cell.length_a   1.000
_cell.length_b   1.000
_cell.length_c   1.000
_cell.angle_alpha   90.00
_cell.angle_beta   90.00
_cell.angle_gamma   90.00
#
_symmetry.space_group_name_H-M   'P 1'
#
loop_
_entity.id
_entity.type
_entity.pdbx_description
1 polymer ?
#
loop_
_entity_poly.entity_id
_entity_poly.type
_entity_poly.pdbx_seq_one_letter_code
_entity_poly.pdbx_strand_id
1 'polypeptide(L)'
;MIALIASCPPRITHFAPIILFANCAASVISILDEEEMYEKGGPFTLDQLCAIAKFCNLFCFRVIWNSYIDLEELSSCPLFLSIYQLCMLLYNRDCRRAFSKDNKFWIAPDVKSSIIMNEFEKKTRRAIFLMSHMSHLVALCDRICLFRYIYMVFFFFFSFQFYLIFAL
;
A
#
# COMPACT_ATOMS: atom_id res chain seq x y z
N MET A 1 12.49 4.30 13.69
CA MET A 1 12.46 3.26 12.64
C MET A 1 12.72 3.85 11.26
N ILE A 2 11.87 4.76 10.78
CA ILE A 2 12.00 5.36 9.44
C ILE A 2 13.31 6.17 9.25
N ALA A 3 13.71 6.98 10.24
CA ALA A 3 14.99 7.69 10.23
C ALA A 3 16.21 6.74 10.18
N LEU A 4 16.04 5.50 10.62
CA LEU A 4 17.07 4.46 10.69
C LEU A 4 17.25 3.75 9.34
N ILE A 5 16.23 3.79 8.47
CA ILE A 5 16.28 3.29 7.09
C ILE A 5 17.14 4.21 6.22
N ALA A 6 17.03 5.53 6.42
CA ALA A 6 17.77 6.51 5.65
C ALA A 6 19.26 6.64 6.05
N SER A 7 19.67 6.09 7.19
CA SER A 7 20.96 6.39 7.82
C SER A 7 21.97 5.23 7.85
N CYS A 8 21.67 4.04 7.33
CA CYS A 8 22.51 2.86 7.55
C CYS A 8 22.72 1.96 6.31
N PRO A 9 23.93 1.39 6.14
CA PRO A 9 24.30 0.56 4.99
C PRO A 9 23.54 -0.78 4.92
N PRO A 10 23.49 -1.47 3.75
CA PRO A 10 22.54 -2.54 3.41
C PRO A 10 22.71 -3.90 4.13
N ARG A 11 23.43 -3.96 5.24
CA ARG A 11 23.61 -5.18 6.05
C ARG A 11 23.10 -4.96 7.47
N ILE A 12 21.79 -5.05 7.68
CA ILE A 12 21.20 -4.79 9.01
C ILE A 12 20.31 -5.95 9.45
N THR A 13 20.84 -6.76 10.36
CA THR A 13 20.13 -7.78 11.14
C THR A 13 19.07 -7.18 12.09
N HIS A 14 19.09 -5.88 12.38
CA HIS A 14 18.15 -5.24 13.31
C HIS A 14 16.70 -5.20 12.79
N PHE A 15 16.48 -5.32 11.47
CA PHE A 15 15.13 -5.42 10.90
C PHE A 15 14.69 -6.86 10.62
N ALA A 16 15.55 -7.86 10.89
CA ALA A 16 15.20 -9.26 10.71
C ALA A 16 13.92 -9.66 11.47
N PRO A 17 13.67 -9.21 12.71
CA PRO A 17 12.44 -9.55 13.42
C PRO A 17 11.17 -9.03 12.73
N ILE A 18 11.20 -7.81 12.17
CA ILE A 18 10.03 -7.24 11.50
C ILE A 18 9.81 -7.86 10.11
N ILE A 19 10.89 -8.18 9.39
CA ILE A 19 10.82 -8.95 8.14
C ILE A 19 10.20 -10.32 8.41
N LEU A 20 10.71 -11.03 9.43
CA LEU A 20 10.21 -12.34 9.83
C LEU A 20 8.74 -12.26 10.24
N PHE A 21 8.38 -11.29 11.09
CA PHE A 21 6.99 -11.05 11.49
C PHE A 21 6.10 -10.83 10.28
N ALA A 22 6.48 -9.94 9.35
CA ALA A 22 5.67 -9.61 8.19
C ALA A 22 5.47 -10.83 7.28
N ASN A 23 6.53 -11.61 7.04
CA ASN A 23 6.46 -12.83 6.24
C ASN A 23 5.60 -13.91 6.91
N CYS A 24 5.81 -14.18 8.19
CA CYS A 24 5.02 -15.17 8.93
C CYS A 24 3.55 -14.77 9.04
N ALA A 25 3.26 -13.50 9.34
CA ALA A 25 1.90 -12.99 9.39
C ALA A 25 1.22 -13.12 8.03
N ALA A 26 1.90 -12.77 6.93
CA ALA A 26 1.37 -12.93 5.58
C ALA A 26 1.06 -14.40 5.26
N SER A 27 1.98 -15.32 5.57
CA SER A 27 1.77 -16.76 5.39
C SER A 27 0.56 -17.27 6.17
N VAL A 28 0.45 -16.96 7.46
CA VAL A 28 -0.68 -17.43 8.28
C VAL A 28 -1.99 -16.80 7.79
N ILE A 29 -2.05 -15.48 7.60
CA ILE A 29 -3.27 -14.80 7.13
C ILE A 29 -3.72 -15.31 5.75
N SER A 30 -2.79 -15.71 4.88
CA SER A 30 -3.12 -16.23 3.55
C SER A 30 -3.90 -17.55 3.57
N ILE A 31 -3.71 -18.38 4.60
CA ILE A 31 -4.33 -19.70 4.69
C ILE A 31 -5.63 -19.73 5.51
N LEU A 32 -5.89 -18.68 6.30
CA LEU A 32 -7.12 -18.60 7.11
C LEU A 32 -8.35 -18.46 6.21
N ASP A 33 -9.40 -19.17 6.60
CA ASP A 33 -10.73 -18.94 6.03
C ASP A 33 -11.41 -17.70 6.65
N GLU A 34 -12.63 -17.40 6.20
CA GLU A 34 -13.38 -16.23 6.68
C GLU A 34 -13.87 -16.40 8.14
N GLU A 35 -14.24 -17.61 8.55
CA GLU A 35 -14.72 -17.85 9.91
C GLU A 35 -13.56 -17.68 10.91
N GLU A 36 -12.40 -18.26 10.60
CA GLU A 36 -11.19 -18.14 11.41
C GLU A 36 -10.73 -16.69 11.56
N MET A 37 -10.71 -15.96 10.44
CA MET A 37 -10.20 -14.58 10.41
C MET A 37 -11.17 -13.58 11.06
N TYR A 38 -12.47 -13.67 10.79
CA TYR A 38 -13.44 -12.64 11.17
C TYR A 38 -14.23 -12.94 12.44
N GLU A 39 -14.34 -14.22 12.83
CA GLU A 39 -15.26 -14.65 13.89
C GLU A 39 -14.52 -15.31 15.05
N LYS A 40 -13.55 -16.20 14.78
CA LYS A 40 -12.75 -16.86 15.82
C LYS A 40 -11.62 -15.98 16.37
N GLY A 41 -11.15 -14.99 15.59
CA GLY A 41 -10.13 -14.03 16.01
C GLY A 41 -8.73 -14.65 16.19
N GLY A 42 -8.45 -15.77 15.52
CA GLY A 42 -7.16 -16.46 15.56
C GLY A 42 -6.42 -16.34 14.22
N PRO A 43 -5.10 -16.05 14.19
CA PRO A 43 -4.20 -15.77 15.31
C PRO A 43 -4.23 -14.30 15.78
N PHE A 44 -4.93 -13.42 15.06
CA PHE A 44 -5.04 -12.00 15.36
C PHE A 44 -6.50 -11.60 15.50
N THR A 45 -6.79 -10.81 16.52
CA THR A 45 -8.08 -10.11 16.64
C THR A 45 -8.24 -9.07 15.53
N LEU A 46 -9.48 -8.66 15.24
CA LEU A 46 -9.75 -7.60 14.24
C LEU A 46 -9.03 -6.29 14.57
N ASP A 47 -8.89 -5.96 15.85
CA ASP A 47 -8.16 -4.76 16.30
C ASP A 47 -6.65 -4.88 16.04
N GLN A 48 -6.08 -6.07 16.24
CA GLN A 48 -4.68 -6.35 15.91
C GLN A 48 -4.46 -6.31 14.39
N LEU A 49 -5.37 -6.89 13.59
CA LEU A 49 -5.32 -6.79 12.14
C LEU A 49 -5.38 -5.32 11.69
N CYS A 50 -6.25 -4.52 12.29
CA CYS A 50 -6.31 -3.08 12.05
C CYS A 50 -4.99 -2.37 12.39
N ALA A 51 -4.36 -2.71 13.52
CA ALA A 51 -3.10 -2.10 13.94
C ALA A 51 -1.95 -2.47 12.98
N ILE A 52 -1.86 -3.74 12.57
CA ILE A 52 -0.87 -4.23 11.61
C ILE A 52 -1.08 -3.55 10.26
N ALA A 53 -2.31 -3.53 9.75
CA ALA A 53 -2.66 -2.88 8.49
C ALA A 53 -2.32 -1.39 8.48
N LYS A 54 -2.67 -0.65 9.55
CA LYS A 54 -2.30 0.77 9.72
C LYS A 54 -0.79 0.98 9.68
N PHE A 55 -0.03 0.14 10.40
CA PHE A 55 1.42 0.19 10.39
C PHE A 55 1.98 -0.04 8.99
N CYS A 56 1.57 -1.13 8.32
CA CYS A 56 2.02 -1.48 6.97
C CYS A 56 1.71 -0.37 5.96
N ASN A 57 0.47 0.13 5.95
CA ASN A 57 0.03 1.17 5.02
C ASN A 57 0.83 2.47 5.21
N LEU A 58 0.98 2.92 6.47
CA LEU A 58 1.76 4.10 6.82
C LEU A 58 3.24 3.95 6.44
N PHE A 59 3.82 2.78 6.74
CA PHE A 59 5.22 2.49 6.44
C PHE A 59 5.48 2.58 4.93
N CYS A 60 4.74 1.81 4.13
CA CYS A 60 4.94 1.77 2.68
C CYS A 60 4.69 3.14 2.04
N PHE A 61 3.64 3.85 2.45
CA PHE A 61 3.37 5.20 1.99
C PHE A 61 4.54 6.14 2.28
N ARG A 62 5.03 6.19 3.53
CA ARG A 62 6.10 7.11 3.92
C ARG A 62 7.42 6.80 3.23
N VAL A 63 7.76 5.53 3.05
CA VAL A 63 8.98 5.11 2.32
C VAL A 63 8.97 5.64 0.89
N ILE A 64 7.85 5.49 0.17
CA ILE A 64 7.71 5.96 -1.21
C ILE A 64 7.62 7.50 -1.26
N TRP A 65 6.72 8.08 -0.46
CA TRP A 65 6.36 9.49 -0.54
C TRP A 65 7.50 10.43 -0.14
N ASN A 66 8.24 10.06 0.91
CA ASN A 66 9.38 10.84 1.38
C ASN A 66 10.71 10.39 0.77
N SER A 67 10.68 9.39 -0.11
CA SER A 67 11.85 8.88 -0.84
C SER A 67 12.99 8.47 0.11
N TYR A 68 12.67 7.72 1.17
CA TYR A 68 13.67 7.22 2.12
C TYR A 68 14.55 6.11 1.56
N ILE A 69 14.08 5.45 0.51
CA ILE A 69 14.81 4.47 -0.29
C ILE A 69 14.55 4.85 -1.75
N ASP A 70 15.58 4.74 -2.59
CA ASP A 70 15.43 4.97 -4.02
C ASP A 70 14.44 3.98 -4.64
N LEU A 71 13.59 4.47 -5.55
CA LEU A 71 12.53 3.67 -6.17
C LEU A 71 13.07 2.44 -6.92
N GLU A 72 14.29 2.53 -7.42
CA GLU A 72 14.98 1.45 -8.13
C GLU A 72 15.40 0.34 -7.15
N GLU A 73 15.82 0.72 -5.94
CA GLU A 73 16.25 -0.21 -4.89
C GLU A 73 15.09 -0.84 -4.13
N LEU A 74 13.92 -0.20 -4.09
CA LEU A 74 12.72 -0.69 -3.40
C LEU A 74 12.34 -2.12 -3.79
N SER A 75 12.52 -2.45 -5.08
CA SER A 75 12.27 -3.78 -5.65
C SER A 75 13.19 -4.89 -5.10
N SER A 76 14.29 -4.51 -4.45
CA SER A 76 15.27 -5.44 -3.87
C SER A 76 15.41 -5.28 -2.36
N CYS A 77 14.72 -4.30 -1.75
CA CYS A 77 14.73 -4.06 -0.31
C CYS A 77 13.85 -5.09 0.43
N PRO A 78 14.43 -6.05 1.19
CA PRO A 78 13.65 -7.11 1.81
C PRO A 78 12.64 -6.59 2.84
N LEU A 79 13.00 -5.53 3.58
CA LEU A 79 12.12 -4.90 4.55
C LEU A 79 10.86 -4.32 3.87
N PHE A 80 11.05 -3.56 2.80
CA PHE A 80 9.93 -2.97 2.08
C PHE A 80 9.06 -4.05 1.46
N LEU A 81 9.64 -5.03 0.78
CA LEU A 81 8.90 -6.09 0.12
C LEU A 81 8.04 -6.90 1.11
N SER A 82 8.60 -7.31 2.24
CA SER A 82 7.86 -8.07 3.25
C SER A 82 6.68 -7.28 3.84
N ILE A 83 6.89 -6.00 4.17
CA ILE A 83 5.82 -5.16 4.72
C ILE A 83 4.77 -4.84 3.64
N TYR A 84 5.20 -4.57 2.41
CA TYR A 84 4.32 -4.30 1.27
C TYR A 84 3.43 -5.49 0.95
N GLN A 85 3.99 -6.71 0.90
CA GLN A 85 3.22 -7.93 0.66
C GLN A 85 2.14 -8.15 1.73
N LEU A 86 2.49 -7.98 3.01
CA LEU A 86 1.52 -8.04 4.09
C LEU A 86 0.46 -6.93 3.97
N CYS A 87 0.86 -5.70 3.61
CA CYS A 87 -0.05 -4.58 3.39
C CYS A 87 -1.12 -4.92 2.33
N MET A 88 -0.68 -5.42 1.18
CA MET A 88 -1.57 -5.73 0.06
C MET A 88 -2.46 -6.93 0.37
N LEU A 89 -1.96 -7.94 1.08
CA LEU A 89 -2.77 -9.06 1.55
C LEU A 89 -3.90 -8.58 2.48
N LEU A 90 -3.58 -7.73 3.46
CA LEU A 90 -4.56 -7.19 4.40
C LEU A 90 -5.57 -6.28 3.70
N TYR A 91 -5.12 -5.42 2.78
CA TYR A 91 -6.01 -4.59 1.96
C TYR A 91 -7.00 -5.47 1.18
N ASN A 92 -6.52 -6.49 0.49
CA ASN A 92 -7.37 -7.39 -0.28
C ASN A 92 -8.37 -8.16 0.59
N ARG A 93 -7.98 -8.56 1.81
CA ARG A 93 -8.91 -9.20 2.76
C ARG A 93 -9.99 -8.22 3.21
N ASP A 94 -9.61 -7.00 3.59
CA ASP A 94 -10.54 -5.96 4.01
C ASP A 94 -11.54 -5.57 2.91
N CYS A 95 -11.09 -5.55 1.64
CA CYS A 95 -11.96 -5.33 0.49
C CYS A 95 -13.00 -6.45 0.30
N ARG A 96 -12.66 -7.71 0.62
CA ARG A 96 -13.60 -8.84 0.53
C ARG A 96 -14.63 -8.81 1.65
N ARG A 97 -14.16 -8.61 2.89
CA ARG A 97 -14.99 -8.48 4.09
C ARG A 97 -14.31 -7.50 5.03
N ALA A 98 -14.94 -6.36 5.26
CA ALA A 98 -14.34 -5.29 6.04
C ALA A 98 -14.12 -5.73 7.50
N PHE A 99 -12.87 -5.65 7.95
CA PHE A 99 -12.48 -5.63 9.36
C PHE A 99 -12.16 -4.21 9.83
N SER A 100 -11.88 -3.28 8.92
CA SER A 100 -11.76 -1.86 9.23
C SER A 100 -13.15 -1.18 9.29
N LYS A 101 -13.34 -0.26 10.24
CA LYS A 101 -14.63 0.44 10.47
C LYS A 101 -14.72 1.80 9.77
N ASP A 102 -13.60 2.32 9.27
CA ASP A 102 -13.48 3.68 8.75
C ASP A 102 -13.25 3.66 7.23
N ASN A 103 -14.07 4.39 6.48
CA ASN A 103 -13.92 4.50 5.02
C ASN A 103 -12.62 5.21 4.58
N LYS A 104 -11.93 5.89 5.50
CA LYS A 104 -10.63 6.52 5.27
C LYS A 104 -9.45 5.68 5.74
N PHE A 105 -9.69 4.48 6.26
CA PHE A 105 -8.66 3.64 6.88
C PHE A 105 -7.44 3.42 5.98
N TRP A 106 -7.68 3.18 4.68
CA TRP A 106 -6.64 2.90 3.69
C TRP A 106 -6.11 4.12 2.95
N ILE A 107 -6.72 5.31 3.15
CA ILE A 107 -6.30 6.54 2.49
C ILE A 107 -4.96 7.02 3.04
N ALA A 108 -4.17 7.72 2.21
CA ALA A 108 -2.89 8.27 2.58
C ALA A 108 -2.96 9.03 3.92
N PRO A 109 -2.18 8.59 4.93
CA PRO A 109 -2.11 9.31 6.18
C PRO A 109 -1.41 10.65 5.96
N ASP A 110 -1.94 11.70 6.59
CA ASP A 110 -1.35 13.05 6.63
C ASP A 110 -1.27 13.81 5.28
N VAL A 111 -1.61 13.20 4.15
CA VAL A 111 -1.53 13.82 2.81
C VAL A 111 -2.88 13.73 2.09
N LYS A 112 -3.41 14.88 1.67
CA LYS A 112 -4.66 14.94 0.92
C LYS A 112 -4.50 14.28 -0.44
N SER A 113 -5.51 13.54 -0.87
CA SER A 113 -5.57 12.92 -2.20
C SER A 113 -5.25 13.92 -3.33
N SER A 114 -5.78 15.15 -3.26
CA SER A 114 -5.47 16.21 -4.24
C SER A 114 -3.97 16.51 -4.41
N ILE A 115 -3.16 16.35 -3.37
CA ILE A 115 -1.71 16.56 -3.44
C ILE A 115 -1.04 15.41 -4.19
N ILE A 116 -1.44 14.17 -3.89
CA ILE A 116 -0.95 12.97 -4.59
C ILE A 116 -1.32 13.04 -6.06
N MET A 117 -2.56 13.46 -6.37
CA MET A 117 -3.04 13.61 -7.75
C MET A 117 -2.26 14.67 -8.52
N ASN A 118 -1.99 15.83 -7.91
CA ASN A 118 -1.18 16.88 -8.54
C ASN A 118 0.25 16.39 -8.84
N GLU A 119 0.89 15.68 -7.91
CA GLU A 119 2.22 15.09 -8.12
C GLU A 119 2.21 13.99 -9.20
N PHE A 120 1.11 13.26 -9.33
CA PHE A 120 0.91 12.25 -10.37
C PHE A 120 0.71 12.90 -11.75
N GLU A 121 -0.11 13.95 -11.85
CA GLU A 121 -0.31 14.73 -13.08
C GLU A 121 0.99 15.37 -13.57
N LYS A 122 1.83 15.84 -12.64
CA LYS A 122 3.20 16.32 -12.92
C LYS A 122 4.19 15.21 -13.30
N LYS A 123 3.76 13.96 -13.33
CA LYS A 123 4.56 12.77 -13.68
C LYS A 123 5.80 12.61 -12.81
N THR A 124 5.71 12.98 -11.53
CA THR A 124 6.82 12.73 -10.60
C THR A 124 7.01 11.22 -10.43
N ARG A 125 8.27 10.77 -10.39
CA ARG A 125 8.59 9.33 -10.29
C ARG A 125 7.92 8.68 -9.07
N ARG A 126 7.95 9.36 -7.92
CA ARG A 126 7.35 8.88 -6.67
C ARG A 126 5.84 8.71 -6.78
N ALA A 127 5.13 9.65 -7.41
CA ALA A 127 3.68 9.58 -7.50
C ALA A 127 3.24 8.54 -8.53
N ILE A 128 3.96 8.41 -9.65
CA ILE A 128 3.74 7.33 -10.62
C ILE A 128 3.92 5.98 -9.94
N PHE A 129 5.02 5.80 -9.20
CA PHE A 129 5.29 4.56 -8.47
C PHE A 129 4.24 4.29 -7.38
N LEU A 130 3.87 5.30 -6.60
CA LEU A 130 2.84 5.19 -5.56
C LEU A 130 1.49 4.76 -6.17
N MET A 131 1.08 5.40 -7.26
CA MET A 131 -0.19 5.11 -7.90
C MET A 131 -0.21 3.75 -8.62
N SER A 132 0.95 3.23 -9.04
CA SER A 132 1.03 1.89 -9.64
C SER A 132 1.07 0.75 -8.63
N HIS A 133 1.46 1.01 -7.37
CA HIS A 133 1.59 -0.03 -6.34
C HIS A 133 0.59 0.10 -5.17
N MET A 134 0.13 1.31 -4.87
CA MET A 134 -0.69 1.63 -3.69
C MET A 134 -1.79 2.64 -4.04
N SER A 135 -2.52 2.42 -5.13
CA SER A 135 -3.58 3.33 -5.58
C SER A 135 -4.72 3.50 -4.56
N HIS A 136 -4.90 2.54 -3.65
CA HIS A 136 -5.88 2.59 -2.56
C HIS A 136 -5.65 3.75 -1.57
N LEU A 137 -4.44 4.34 -1.56
CA LEU A 137 -4.12 5.53 -0.78
C LEU A 137 -4.86 6.79 -1.27
N VAL A 138 -5.46 6.75 -2.46
CA VAL A 138 -6.25 7.82 -3.03
C VAL A 138 -7.72 7.42 -3.06
N ALA A 139 -8.59 8.32 -2.62
CA ALA A 139 -10.03 8.09 -2.59
C ALA A 139 -10.54 7.67 -3.99
N LEU A 140 -11.44 6.69 -4.03
CA LEU A 140 -11.96 6.15 -5.28
C LEU A 140 -12.56 7.24 -6.19
N CYS A 141 -13.30 8.20 -5.60
CA CYS A 141 -13.87 9.32 -6.35
C CYS A 141 -12.79 10.13 -7.09
N ASP A 142 -11.66 10.41 -6.44
CA ASP A 142 -10.56 11.18 -7.05
C ASP A 142 -9.88 10.38 -8.17
N ARG A 143 -9.71 9.06 -7.98
CA ARG A 143 -9.20 8.15 -9.02
C ARG A 143 -10.11 8.11 -10.25
N ILE A 144 -11.42 8.05 -10.04
CA ILE A 144 -12.42 8.09 -11.12
C ILE A 144 -12.39 9.45 -11.84
N CYS A 145 -12.27 10.56 -11.11
CA CYS A 145 -12.15 11.89 -11.72
C CYS A 145 -10.92 12.00 -12.63
N LEU A 146 -9.76 11.53 -12.17
CA LEU A 146 -8.55 11.48 -12.99
C LEU A 146 -8.71 10.61 -14.23
N PHE A 147 -9.31 9.42 -14.07
CA PHE A 147 -9.62 8.57 -15.20
C PHE A 147 -10.48 9.31 -16.22
N ARG A 148 -11.56 9.95 -15.79
CA ARG A 148 -12.44 10.72 -16.70
C ARG A 148 -11.67 11.84 -17.40
N TYR A 149 -10.79 12.54 -16.70
CA TYR A 149 -9.94 13.58 -17.30
C TYR A 149 -8.98 13.01 -18.34
N ILE A 150 -8.23 11.95 -17.99
CA ILE A 150 -7.31 11.27 -18.91
C ILE A 150 -8.07 10.81 -20.15
N TYR A 151 -9.25 10.23 -20.01
CA TYR A 151 -10.01 9.62 -21.10
C TYR A 151 -10.68 10.66 -22.00
N MET A 152 -11.14 11.76 -21.41
CA MET A 152 -11.63 12.90 -22.17
C MET A 152 -10.51 13.53 -23.02
N VAL A 153 -9.26 13.47 -22.54
CA VAL A 153 -8.07 13.90 -23.29
C VAL A 153 -7.56 12.80 -24.27
N PHE A 154 -7.70 11.52 -23.91
CA PHE A 154 -7.22 10.35 -24.67
C PHE A 154 -8.14 9.90 -25.81
N PHE A 155 -9.33 10.48 -25.98
CA PHE A 155 -10.13 10.28 -27.20
C PHE A 155 -9.44 10.80 -28.47
N PHE A 156 -8.24 11.40 -28.35
CA PHE A 156 -7.38 11.77 -29.46
C PHE A 156 -6.24 10.78 -29.77
N PHE A 157 -5.80 9.89 -28.88
CA PHE A 157 -4.65 9.01 -29.14
C PHE A 157 -4.67 7.71 -28.31
N PHE A 158 -5.22 6.64 -28.90
CA PHE A 158 -4.94 5.20 -28.66
C PHE A 158 -4.92 4.58 -27.25
N SER A 159 -5.67 3.49 -27.16
CA SER A 159 -5.77 2.47 -26.11
C SER A 159 -4.45 1.72 -25.84
N PHE A 160 -3.85 1.83 -24.66
CA PHE A 160 -3.02 0.79 -24.02
C PHE A 160 -2.53 1.25 -22.63
N GLN A 161 -3.34 1.07 -21.56
CA GLN A 161 -2.88 0.97 -20.14
C GLN A 161 -4.04 0.68 -19.14
N PHE A 162 -5.23 0.31 -19.62
CA PHE A 162 -6.49 0.41 -18.87
C PHE A 162 -6.67 -0.61 -17.74
N TYR A 163 -5.94 -1.74 -17.78
CA TYR A 163 -6.20 -2.87 -16.89
C TYR A 163 -5.60 -2.71 -15.48
N LEU A 164 -4.66 -1.78 -15.27
CA LEU A 164 -3.90 -1.71 -14.02
C LEU A 164 -4.54 -0.81 -12.93
N ILE A 165 -5.50 0.06 -13.29
CA ILE A 165 -6.06 1.06 -12.37
C ILE A 165 -7.39 0.59 -11.73
N PHE A 166 -8.11 -0.35 -12.36
CA PHE A 166 -9.45 -0.78 -11.94
C PHE A 166 -9.54 -2.25 -11.49
N ALA A 167 -8.44 -3.00 -11.53
CA ALA A 167 -8.40 -4.36 -10.99
C ALA A 167 -7.94 -4.33 -9.53
N LEU A 168 -8.87 -3.96 -8.63
CA LEU A 168 -9.05 -4.36 -7.22
C LEU A 168 -10.07 -3.42 -6.55
#